data_AF-A0A0F9SB64-F1
#
_entry.id   AF-A0A0F9SB64-F1
#
_cell.length_a   1.000
_cell.length_b   1.000
_cell.length_c   1.000
_cell.angle_alpha   90.00
_cell.angle_beta   90.00
_cell.angle_gamma   90.00
#
_symmetry.space_group_name_H-M   'P 1'
#
loop_
_entity.id
_entity.type
_entity.pdbx_description
1 polymer ?
#
loop_
_entity_poly.entity_id
_entity_poly.type
_entity_poly.pdbx_seq_one_letter_code
_entity_poly.pdbx_strand_id
1 'polypeptide(L)'
;MADQKEIDNCFAIEDNNAALTCLKEIVRTAKGPCRPHLILLTQENCIPCAEEKALHQEAINNGIIKELSINSPEGLAIAAKNQLAHVPALVLLDCKDNLIFPSD
;
A
#
# COMPACT_ATOMS: atom_id res chain seq x y z
N MET A 1 -8.59 16.04 5.56
CA MET A 1 -9.75 15.32 4.98
C MET A 1 -9.91 15.63 3.48
N ALA A 2 -8.82 15.93 2.76
CA ALA A 2 -8.84 16.03 1.30
C ALA A 2 -8.56 14.66 0.67
N ASP A 3 -7.69 13.88 1.31
CA ASP A 3 -7.18 12.60 0.83
C ASP A 3 -8.26 11.51 0.69
N GLN A 4 -9.25 11.45 1.60
CA GLN A 4 -10.25 10.36 1.59
C GLN A 4 -11.12 10.39 0.32
N LYS A 5 -11.57 11.58 -0.12
CA LYS A 5 -12.42 11.70 -1.31
C LYS A 5 -11.66 11.36 -2.59
N GLU A 6 -10.36 11.65 -2.63
CA GLU A 6 -9.49 11.27 -3.75
C GLU A 6 -9.23 9.76 -3.74
N ILE A 7 -9.04 9.16 -2.56
CA ILE A 7 -8.88 7.71 -2.40
C ILE A 7 -10.17 6.98 -2.83
N ASP A 8 -11.35 7.44 -2.39
CA ASP A 8 -12.65 6.87 -2.79
C ASP A 8 -12.82 6.89 -4.32
N ASN A 9 -12.40 7.97 -4.98
CA ASN A 9 -12.42 8.05 -6.44
C ASN A 9 -11.48 7.02 -7.10
N CYS A 10 -10.32 6.73 -6.50
CA CYS A 10 -9.42 5.70 -7.03
C CYS A 10 -10.02 4.29 -6.87
N PHE A 11 -10.72 4.02 -5.76
CA PHE A 11 -11.40 2.75 -5.54
C PHE A 11 -12.64 2.55 -6.42
N ALA A 12 -13.24 3.64 -6.90
CA ALA A 12 -14.34 3.60 -7.87
C ALA A 12 -13.89 3.23 -9.30
N ILE A 13 -12.58 3.14 -9.57
CA ILE A 13 -12.05 2.76 -10.89
C ILE A 13 -12.09 1.24 -11.04
N GLU A 14 -12.82 0.75 -12.04
CA GLU A 14 -12.99 -0.70 -12.30
C GLU A 14 -11.71 -1.39 -12.80
N ASP A 15 -10.79 -0.64 -13.43
CA ASP A 15 -9.51 -1.16 -13.88
C ASP A 15 -8.47 -1.11 -12.74
N ASN A 16 -8.03 -2.27 -12.29
CA ASN A 16 -7.08 -2.41 -11.17
C ASN A 16 -5.76 -1.65 -11.39
N ASN A 17 -5.28 -1.55 -12.63
CA ASN A 17 -4.03 -0.84 -12.92
C ASN A 17 -4.21 0.68 -12.86
N ALA A 18 -5.34 1.17 -13.36
CA ALA A 18 -5.70 2.58 -13.29
C ALA A 18 -6.02 3.00 -11.83
N ALA A 19 -6.72 2.15 -11.07
CA ALA A 19 -6.95 2.33 -9.64
C ALA A 19 -5.62 2.42 -8.87
N LEU A 20 -4.69 1.48 -9.11
CA LEU A 20 -3.37 1.49 -8.50
C LEU A 20 -2.54 2.72 -8.89
N THR A 21 -2.61 3.15 -10.15
CA THR A 21 -1.93 4.36 -10.62
C THR A 21 -2.46 5.61 -9.93
N CYS A 22 -3.78 5.70 -9.76
CA CYS A 22 -4.44 6.77 -9.02
C CYS A 22 -3.94 6.83 -7.55
N LEU A 23 -3.88 5.68 -6.86
CA LEU A 23 -3.38 5.59 -5.50
C LEU A 23 -1.90 6.00 -5.37
N LYS A 24 -1.06 5.59 -6.33
CA LYS A 24 0.37 5.98 -6.38
C LYS A 24 0.52 7.50 -6.49
N GLU A 25 -0.30 8.17 -7.29
CA GLU A 25 -0.26 9.62 -7.44
C GLU A 25 -0.73 10.35 -6.17
N ILE A 26 -1.72 9.82 -5.44
CA ILE A 26 -2.11 10.35 -4.13
C ILE A 26 -0.94 10.30 -3.15
N VAL A 27 -0.29 9.13 -3.01
CA VAL A 27 0.87 8.98 -2.11
C VAL A 27 2.01 9.93 -2.51
N ARG A 28 2.25 10.09 -3.81
CA ARG A 28 3.31 10.96 -4.35
C ARG A 28 3.03 12.45 -4.10
N THR A 29 1.78 12.88 -4.23
CA THR A 29 1.37 14.29 -4.14
C THR A 29 0.97 14.71 -2.73
N ALA A 30 0.71 13.75 -1.83
CA ALA A 30 0.40 14.01 -0.44
C ALA A 30 1.49 14.86 0.22
N LYS A 31 1.07 15.95 0.88
CA LYS A 31 1.94 16.89 1.58
C LYS A 31 1.47 17.06 3.02
N GLY A 32 2.43 17.21 3.93
CA GLY A 32 2.16 17.42 5.36
C GLY A 32 2.74 16.32 6.26
N PRO A 33 2.46 16.40 7.56
CA PRO A 33 2.99 15.46 8.56
C PRO A 33 2.24 14.12 8.59
N CYS A 34 1.01 14.07 8.08
CA CYS A 34 0.22 12.85 7.96
C CYS A 34 -0.04 12.58 6.48
N ARG A 35 0.67 11.61 5.91
CA ARG A 35 0.53 11.20 4.51
C ARG A 35 0.21 9.71 4.44
N PRO A 36 -0.67 9.29 3.52
CA PRO A 36 -0.88 7.89 3.25
C PRO A 36 0.37 7.29 2.61
N HIS A 37 0.57 5.99 2.78
CA HIS A 37 1.68 5.27 2.18
C HIS A 37 1.22 3.89 1.70
N LEU A 38 1.78 3.45 0.56
CA LEU A 38 1.56 2.11 0.03
C LEU A 38 2.65 1.19 0.57
N ILE A 39 2.24 0.10 1.22
CA ILE A 39 3.14 -0.92 1.76
C ILE A 39 2.91 -2.21 1.01
N LEU A 40 3.98 -2.80 0.48
CA LEU A 40 3.95 -4.14 -0.06
C LEU A 40 4.56 -5.08 1.00
N LEU A 41 3.69 -5.84 1.67
CA LEU A 41 4.11 -6.90 2.59
C LEU A 41 4.57 -8.12 1.81
N THR A 42 5.81 -8.52 2.04
CA THR A 42 6.46 -9.68 1.42
C THR A 42 7.04 -10.61 2.48
N GLN A 43 7.50 -11.79 2.07
CA GLN A 43 8.31 -12.68 2.91
C GLN A 43 9.44 -13.29 2.09
N GLU A 44 10.52 -13.68 2.76
CA GLU A 44 11.60 -14.42 2.11
C GLU A 44 11.11 -15.78 1.62
N ASN A 45 11.72 -16.29 0.54
CA ASN A 45 11.36 -17.57 -0.09
C ASN A 45 9.90 -17.68 -0.55
N CYS A 46 9.27 -16.55 -0.89
CA CYS A 46 7.93 -16.49 -1.46
C CYS A 46 7.99 -16.10 -2.93
N ILE A 47 7.78 -17.08 -3.81
CA ILE A 47 7.73 -16.89 -5.26
C ILE A 47 6.70 -15.81 -5.66
N PRO A 48 5.43 -15.85 -5.22
CA PRO A 48 4.47 -14.82 -5.60
C PRO A 48 4.86 -13.43 -5.07
N CYS A 49 5.58 -13.36 -3.95
CA CYS A 49 6.10 -12.10 -3.43
C CYS A 49 7.20 -11.51 -4.31
N ALA A 50 8.05 -12.36 -4.90
CA ALA A 50 9.08 -11.91 -5.83
C ALA A 50 8.47 -11.41 -7.15
N GLU A 51 7.42 -12.08 -7.64
CA GLU A 51 6.68 -11.66 -8.84
C GLU A 51 5.99 -10.32 -8.62
N GLU A 52 5.26 -10.16 -7.50
CA GLU A 52 4.56 -8.90 -7.19
C GLU A 52 5.54 -7.73 -6.97
N LYS A 53 6.67 -8.01 -6.31
CA LYS A 53 7.76 -7.05 -6.18
C LYS A 53 8.29 -6.61 -7.55
N ALA A 54 8.49 -7.54 -8.48
CA ALA A 54 8.96 -7.22 -9.83
C ALA A 54 7.96 -6.33 -10.58
N LEU A 55 6.66 -6.60 -10.45
CA LEU A 55 5.59 -5.77 -11.04
C LEU A 55 5.56 -4.34 -10.48
N HIS A 56 6.09 -4.13 -9.28
CA HIS A 56 6.09 -2.84 -8.59
C HIS A 56 7.48 -2.24 -8.39
N GLN A 57 8.51 -2.82 -9.00
CA GLN A 57 9.90 -2.45 -8.79
C GLN A 57 10.17 -0.96 -9.04
N GLU A 58 9.58 -0.38 -10.08
CA GLU A 58 9.72 1.06 -10.37
C GLU A 58 9.13 1.94 -9.25
N ALA A 59 7.93 1.60 -8.77
CA ALA A 59 7.28 2.35 -7.69
C ALA A 59 8.01 2.18 -6.34
N ILE A 60 8.63 1.00 -6.12
CA ILE A 60 9.50 0.75 -4.96
C ILE A 60 10.77 1.61 -5.05
N ASN A 61 11.44 1.61 -6.20
CA ASN A 61 12.66 2.40 -6.41
C ASN A 61 12.42 3.91 -6.26
N ASN A 62 11.22 4.38 -6.64
CA ASN A 62 10.81 5.77 -6.49
C ASN A 62 10.30 6.11 -5.07
N GLY A 63 10.28 5.14 -4.14
CA GLY A 63 9.84 5.34 -2.76
C GLY A 63 8.34 5.54 -2.60
N ILE A 64 7.54 5.23 -3.63
CA ILE A 64 6.07 5.32 -3.59
C ILE A 64 5.49 4.11 -2.87
N ILE A 65 6.04 2.91 -3.13
CA ILE A 65 5.70 1.67 -2.43
C ILE A 65 6.85 1.31 -1.51
N LYS A 66 6.59 1.16 -0.21
CA LYS A 66 7.57 0.66 0.75
C LYS A 66 7.42 -0.85 0.85
N GLU A 67 8.47 -1.57 0.42
CA GLU A 67 8.56 -3.01 0.64
C GLU A 67 8.85 -3.29 2.12
N LEU A 68 8.13 -4.25 2.68
CA LEU A 68 8.29 -4.61 4.08
C LEU A 68 8.11 -6.11 4.29
N SER A 69 9.06 -6.74 4.99
CA SER A 69 8.92 -8.14 5.34
C SER A 69 7.87 -8.30 6.44
N ILE A 70 6.89 -9.19 6.24
CA ILE A 70 5.89 -9.54 7.26
C ILE A 70 6.52 -10.10 8.54
N ASN A 71 7.75 -10.62 8.47
CA ASN A 71 8.49 -11.15 9.62
C ASN A 71 9.28 -10.08 10.39
N SER A 72 9.37 -8.85 9.87
CA SER A 72 10.00 -7.74 10.58
C SER A 72 9.09 -7.21 11.71
N PRO A 73 9.63 -6.56 12.76
CA PRO A 73 8.80 -6.00 13.83
C PRO A 73 7.73 -5.02 13.32
N GLU A 74 8.08 -4.18 12.32
CA GLU A 74 7.15 -3.25 11.69
C GLU A 74 6.08 -3.99 10.86
N GLY A 75 6.48 -4.99 10.07
CA GLY A 75 5.54 -5.80 9.27
C GLY A 75 4.57 -6.60 10.13
N LEU A 76 5.05 -7.20 11.23
CA LEU A 76 4.22 -7.89 12.20
C LEU A 76 3.21 -6.95 12.86
N ALA A 77 3.63 -5.75 13.24
CA ALA A 77 2.74 -4.77 13.85
C ALA A 77 1.62 -4.33 12.88
N ILE A 78 1.98 -4.04 11.63
CA ILE A 78 1.01 -3.68 10.58
C ILE A 78 0.06 -4.84 10.30
N ALA A 79 0.60 -6.06 10.13
CA ALA A 79 -0.19 -7.23 9.82
C ALA A 79 -1.16 -7.60 10.95
N ALA A 80 -0.71 -7.58 12.20
CA ALA A 80 -1.55 -7.84 13.36
C ALA A 80 -2.64 -6.77 13.53
N LYS A 81 -2.28 -5.49 13.36
CA LYS A 81 -3.21 -4.37 13.50
C LYS A 81 -4.33 -4.39 12.46
N ASN A 82 -4.00 -4.79 11.25
CA ASN A 82 -4.90 -4.75 10.10
C ASN A 82 -5.44 -6.15 9.71
N GLN A 83 -5.18 -7.17 10.52
CA GLN A 83 -5.61 -8.56 10.31
C GLN A 83 -5.17 -9.15 8.96
N LEU A 84 -3.96 -8.80 8.50
CA LEU A 84 -3.39 -9.30 7.26
C LEU A 84 -2.75 -10.67 7.51
N ALA A 85 -3.37 -11.73 6.99
CA ALA A 85 -2.95 -13.12 7.21
C ALA A 85 -2.08 -13.70 6.08
N HIS A 86 -1.97 -12.99 4.94
CA HIS A 86 -1.36 -13.52 3.73
C HIS A 86 -0.41 -12.50 3.07
N VAL A 87 0.59 -13.03 2.36
CA VAL A 87 1.52 -12.27 1.51
C VAL A 87 1.65 -12.96 0.15
N PRO A 88 1.95 -12.22 -0.94
CA PRO A 88 2.11 -10.76 -0.98
C PRO A 88 0.81 -10.01 -0.69
N ALA A 89 0.91 -8.87 -0.02
CA ALA A 89 -0.22 -7.98 0.22
C ALA A 89 0.19 -6.53 0.00
N LEU A 90 -0.43 -5.88 -1.00
CA LEU A 90 -0.28 -4.46 -1.23
C LEU A 90 -1.40 -3.72 -0.50
N VAL A 91 -1.04 -2.86 0.44
CA VAL A 91 -1.99 -2.15 1.30
C VAL A 91 -1.74 -0.66 1.30
N LEU A 92 -2.81 0.13 1.29
CA LEU A 92 -2.77 1.58 1.49
C LEU A 92 -3.05 1.86 2.96
N LEU A 93 -2.09 2.50 3.64
CA LEU A 93 -2.20 2.83 5.05
C LEU A 93 -2.20 4.35 5.25
N ASP A 94 -2.88 4.80 6.29
CA ASP A 94 -2.77 6.18 6.77
C ASP A 94 -1.46 6.40 7.54
N CYS A 95 -1.22 7.64 7.99
CA CYS A 95 -0.01 7.98 8.75
C CYS A 95 0.10 7.32 10.14
N LYS A 96 -0.90 6.55 10.55
CA LYS A 96 -0.96 5.80 11.80
C LYS A 96 -0.96 4.29 11.53
N ASP A 97 -0.64 3.83 10.32
CA ASP A 97 -0.63 2.42 9.92
C ASP A 97 -2.02 1.75 9.99
N ASN A 98 -3.10 2.50 9.81
CA ASN A 98 -4.45 1.93 9.64
C ASN A 98 -4.71 1.74 8.14
N LEU A 99 -5.28 0.59 7.77
CA LEU A 99 -5.82 0.38 6.43
C LEU A 99 -6.82 1.47 6.07
N ILE A 100 -6.61 2.08 4.90
CA ILE A 100 -7.59 2.96 4.29
C ILE A 100 -8.44 2.12 3.34
N PHE A 101 -9.72 2.00 3.68
CA PHE A 101 -10.75 1.47 2.79
C PHE A 101 -11.53 2.62 2.18
N PRO A 102 -12.20 2.40 1.03
CA PRO A 102 -13.18 3.34 0.54
C PRO A 102 -14.29 3.55 1.59
N SER A 103 -14.76 4.77 1.70
CA SER A 103 -15.94 5.12 2.49
C SER A 103 -17.16 4.50 1.80
N ASP A 104 -17.89 3.64 2.51
CA ASP A 104 -19.16 3.01 2.06
C ASP A 104 -20.20 4.07 1.64
#